data_AF-A0A7C1DG11-F1
#
_entry.id   AF-A0A7C1DG11-F1
#
_cell.length_a   1.000
_cell.length_b   1.000
_cell.length_c   1.000
_cell.angle_alpha   90.00
_cell.angle_beta   90.00
_cell.angle_gamma   90.00
#
_symmetry.space_group_name_H-M   'P 1'
#
loop_
_entity.id
_entity.type
_entity.pdbx_description
1 polymer ?
#
loop_
_entity_poly.entity_id
_entity_poly.type
_entity_poly.pdbx_seq_one_letter_code
_entity_poly.pdbx_strand_id
1 'polypeptide(L)' 'MGLEARLLQDYTGAMKSRDKIALETLRMIRAAMKNASLEKRGAPGEDEVSAVLAREVKKKLR' A
#
# COMPACT_ATOMS: atom_id res chain seq x y z
N MET A 1 9.72 12.97 2.92
CA MET A 1 9.56 11.58 2.42
C MET A 1 8.08 11.29 2.38
N GLY A 2 7.50 11.10 1.19
CA GLY A 2 6.06 10.82 1.06
C GLY A 2 5.69 9.40 1.48
N LEU A 3 4.40 9.17 1.76
CA LEU A 3 3.89 7.87 2.23
C LEU A 3 4.26 6.69 1.31
N GLU A 4 4.25 6.90 -0.01
CA GLU A 4 4.63 5.89 -1.01
C GLU A 4 6.08 5.42 -0.85
N ALA A 5 7.01 6.36 -0.61
CA ALA A 5 8.41 6.04 -0.41
C ALA A 5 8.63 5.20 0.86
N ARG A 6 7.85 5.48 1.92
CA ARG A 6 7.87 4.70 3.17
C ARG A 6 7.33 3.29 2.97
N LEU A 7 6.23 3.12 2.23
CA LEU A 7 5.68 1.81 1.83
C LEU A 7 6.71 0.97 1.04
N LEU A 8 7.50 1.61 0.18
CA LEU A 8 8.58 0.97 -0.58
C LEU A 8 9.73 0.49 0.33
N GLN A 9 10.08 1.31 1.31
CA GLN A 9 11.08 0.96 2.33
C GLN A 9 10.59 -0.22 3.18
N ASP A 10 9.35 -0.18 3.66
CA ASP A 10 8.74 -1.24 4.45
C ASP A 10 8.61 -2.54 3.65
N TYR A 11 8.28 -2.46 2.36
CA TYR A 11 8.25 -3.61 1.46
C TYR A 11 9.61 -4.30 1.34
N THR A 12 10.67 -3.49 1.19
CA THR A 12 12.05 -4.00 1.12
C THR A 12 12.47 -4.60 2.46
N GLY A 13 12.07 -3.98 3.58
CA GLY A 13 12.26 -4.51 4.92
C GLY A 13 11.59 -5.87 5.12
N ALA A 14 10.31 -5.99 4.74
CA ALA A 14 9.55 -7.23 4.83
C ALA A 14 10.14 -8.36 3.98
N MET A 15 10.67 -8.04 2.78
CA MET A 15 11.40 -9.01 1.96
C MET A 15 12.66 -9.53 2.66
N LYS A 16 13.45 -8.64 3.27
CA LYS A 16 14.68 -9.00 3.99
C LYS A 16 14.40 -9.83 5.24
N SER A 17 13.39 -9.43 6.02
CA SER A 17 12.98 -10.12 7.25
C SER A 17 12.20 -11.42 6.99
N ARG A 18 11.89 -11.74 5.73
CA ARG A 18 11.04 -12.88 5.34
C ARG A 18 9.68 -12.91 6.05
N ASP A 19 9.19 -11.73 6.43
CA ASP A 19 7.89 -11.58 7.07
C ASP A 19 6.80 -11.75 6.00
N LYS A 20 6.26 -12.96 5.90
CA LYS A 20 5.24 -13.30 4.90
C LYS A 20 3.98 -12.45 5.08
N ILE A 21 3.54 -12.22 6.32
CA ILE A 21 2.29 -11.51 6.61
C ILE A 21 2.43 -10.04 6.20
N ALA A 22 3.54 -9.41 6.57
CA ALA A 22 3.84 -8.04 6.17
C ALA A 22 3.99 -7.95 4.64
N LEU A 23 4.73 -8.88 4.02
CA LEU A 23 4.95 -8.89 2.57
C LEU A 23 3.65 -9.01 1.77
N GLU A 24 2.78 -9.94 2.13
CA GLU A 24 1.49 -10.15 1.47
C GLU A 24 0.57 -8.93 1.65
N THR A 25 0.55 -8.35 2.86
CA THR A 25 -0.23 -7.15 3.14
C THR A 25 0.28 -5.94 2.34
N LEU A 26 1.59 -5.71 2.29
CA LEU A 26 2.21 -4.63 1.53
C LEU A 26 2.02 -4.81 0.02
N ARG A 27 2.04 -6.05 -0.50
CA ARG A 27 1.71 -6.33 -1.91
C ARG A 27 0.27 -5.94 -2.26
N MET A 28 -0.68 -6.31 -1.40
CA MET A 28 -2.09 -5.97 -1.62
C MET A 28 -2.33 -4.47 -1.61
N ILE A 29 -1.79 -3.75 -0.62
CA ILE A 29 -1.90 -2.29 -0.53
C ILE A 29 -1.31 -1.64 -1.79
N ARG A 30 -0.15 -2.12 -2.26
CA ARG A 30 0.50 -1.58 -3.46
C ARG A 30 -0.27 -1.83 -4.75
N ALA A 31 -0.93 -2.98 -4.86
CA ALA A 31 -1.85 -3.27 -5.97
C ALA A 31 -3.10 -2.37 -5.92
N ALA A 32 -3.68 -2.17 -4.74
CA ALA A 32 -4.83 -1.29 -4.54
C ALA A 32 -4.51 0.17 -4.89
N MET A 33 -3.33 0.67 -4.48
CA MET A 33 -2.87 2.00 -4.87
C MET A 33 -2.74 2.15 -6.38
N LYS A 34 -2.10 1.17 -7.04
CA LYS A 34 -1.93 1.19 -8.50
C LYS A 34 -3.28 1.16 -9.23
N ASN A 35 -4.25 0.40 -8.74
CA ASN A 35 -5.60 0.37 -9.29
C ASN A 35 -6.31 1.73 -9.12
N ALA A 36 -6.21 2.35 -7.94
CA ALA A 36 -6.77 3.69 -7.70
C ALA A 36 -6.16 4.75 -8.63
N SER A 37 -4.84 4.68 -8.88
CA SER A 37 -4.15 5.57 -9.84
C SER A 37 -4.65 5.39 -11.28
N LEU A 38 -4.93 4.15 -11.68
CA LEU A 38 -5.47 3.83 -13.00
C LEU A 38 -6.90 4.35 -13.16
N GLU A 39 -7.75 4.19 -12.15
CA GLU A 39 -9.12 4.71 -12.15
C GLU A 39 -9.16 6.24 -12.31
N LYS A 40 -8.21 6.96 -11.70
CA LYS A 40 -8.11 8.42 -11.80
C LYS A 40 -7.31 8.96 -12.98
N ARG A 41 -6.65 8.08 -13.78
CA ARG A 41 -5.66 8.47 -14.81
C ARG A 41 -4.63 9.48 -14.29
N GLY A 42 -4.09 9.25 -13.09
CA GLY A 42 -3.14 10.16 -12.45
C GLY A 42 -2.38 9.51 -11.30
N ALA A 43 -1.27 10.13 -10.88
CA ALA A 43 -0.53 9.66 -9.71
C ALA A 43 -1.37 9.84 -8.43
N PRO A 44 -1.39 8.86 -7.52
CA PRO A 44 -2.16 8.96 -6.29
C PRO A 44 -1.50 9.99 -5.36
N GLY A 45 -2.28 10.95 -4.87
CA GLY A 45 -1.82 11.88 -3.83
C GLY A 45 -1.68 11.21 -2.46
N GLU A 46 -1.03 11.87 -1.50
CA GLU A 46 -0.83 11.32 -0.14
C GLU A 46 -2.15 11.00 0.60
N ASP A 47 -3.18 11.83 0.42
CA ASP A 47 -4.54 11.57 0.93
C ASP A 47 -5.15 10.31 0.34
N GLU A 48 -4.88 10.01 -0.92
CA GLU A 48 -5.39 8.81 -1.60
C GLU A 48 -4.70 7.57 -1.09
N VAL A 49 -3.38 7.62 -0.91
CA VAL A 49 -2.64 6.53 -0.29
C VAL A 49 -3.22 6.23 1.10
N SER A 50 -3.53 7.27 1.87
CA SER A 50 -4.15 7.15 3.20
C SER A 50 -5.56 6.54 3.12
N ALA A 51 -6.38 6.96 2.15
CA ALA A 51 -7.72 6.42 1.93
C ALA A 51 -7.69 4.94 1.49
N VAL A 52 -6.75 4.56 0.61
CA VAL A 52 -6.54 3.17 0.20
C VAL A 52 -6.13 2.31 1.38
N LEU A 53 -5.21 2.79 2.24
CA LEU A 53 -4.85 2.08 3.47
C LEU A 53 -6.05 1.87 4.38
N ALA A 54 -6.83 2.92 4.66
CA ALA A 54 -8.01 2.82 5.52
C ALA A 54 -9.04 1.81 4.98
N ARG A 55 -9.24 1.79 3.66
CA ARG A 55 -10.13 0.83 3.00
C ARG A 55 -9.64 -0.61 3.15
N GLU A 56 -8.35 -0.86 2.94
CA GLU A 56 -7.76 -2.20 3.05
C GLU A 56 -7.74 -2.71 4.49
N VAL A 57 -7.48 -1.83 5.48
CA VAL A 57 -7.61 -2.16 6.91
C VAL A 57 -9.05 -2.56 7.23
N LYS A 58 -10.03 -1.77 6.81
CA LYS A 58 -11.45 -2.07 7.02
C LYS A 58 -11.89 -3.38 6.35
N LYS A 59 -11.30 -3.73 5.21
CA LYS A 59 -11.59 -4.97 4.48
C LYS A 59 -11.04 -6.21 5.19
N LYS A 60 -9.89 -6.09 5.87
CA LYS A 60 -9.32 -7.18 6.71
C LYS A 60 -10.02 -7.34 8.07
N LEU A 61 -10.69 -6.31 8.57
CA LEU A 61 -11.45 -6.31 9.83
C LEU A 61 -12.90 -6.81 9.70
N ARG A 62 -13.34 -7.14 8.49
CA ARG A 62 -14.62 -7.81 8.21
C ARG A 62 -14.40 -9.31 8.06
#